data_AF-A0A100W714-F1
#
_entry.id   AF-A0A100W714-F1
#
_cell.length_a   1.000
_cell.length_b   1.000
_cell.length_c   1.000
_cell.angle_alpha   90.00
_cell.angle_beta   90.00
_cell.angle_gamma   90.00
#
_symmetry.space_group_name_H-M   'P 1'
#
loop_
_entity.id
_entity.type
_entity.pdbx_description
1 polymer ?
#
loop_
_entity_poly.entity_id
_entity_poly.type
_entity_poly.pdbx_seq_one_letter_code
_entity_poly.pdbx_strand_id
1 'polypeptide(L)'
;MAVFRATGSIRRAAKASGVSQGRARRVLVAGGLIDEHVDLTAPKRQAKQRFHELLQQGWSVRQAAGEVGVHSRTGRDWRAGIVKVGATRTYPDGTVVDYASGTRYRAKVTTLPAGSPVISSRYLCLADRVAIADGLACGRTLSAIA
;
A
#
# COMPACT_ATOMS: atom_id res chain seq x y z
N MET A 1 17.75 -14.00 -17.90
CA MET A 1 17.28 -12.95 -18.84
C MET A 1 16.12 -13.40 -19.75
N ALA A 2 16.13 -14.63 -20.29
CA ALA A 2 15.13 -15.11 -21.26
C ALA A 2 13.65 -14.94 -20.82
N VAL A 3 13.31 -15.30 -19.58
CA VAL A 3 11.93 -15.17 -19.06
C VAL A 3 11.43 -13.72 -19.04
N PHE A 4 12.29 -12.76 -18.71
CA PHE A 4 11.91 -11.34 -18.74
C PHE A 4 11.63 -10.89 -20.18
N ARG A 5 12.50 -11.24 -21.14
CA ARG A 5 12.30 -10.89 -22.55
C ARG A 5 11.00 -11.49 -23.11
N ALA A 6 10.64 -12.71 -22.69
CA ALA A 6 9.41 -13.37 -23.13
C ALA A 6 8.13 -12.84 -22.47
N THR A 7 8.20 -12.28 -21.25
CA THR A 7 6.99 -11.95 -20.46
C THR A 7 6.86 -10.49 -20.06
N GLY A 8 7.92 -9.68 -20.20
CA GLY A 8 8.02 -8.33 -19.67
C GLY A 8 7.93 -8.24 -18.14
N SER A 9 7.93 -9.37 -17.42
CA SER A 9 7.59 -9.40 -15.99
C SER A 9 8.81 -9.69 -15.12
N ILE A 10 9.26 -8.69 -14.35
CA ILE A 10 10.32 -8.83 -13.35
C ILE A 10 9.95 -9.91 -12.33
N ARG A 11 8.69 -9.97 -11.91
CA ARG A 11 8.21 -10.93 -10.91
C ARG A 11 8.30 -12.37 -11.42
N ARG A 12 7.92 -12.62 -12.67
CA ARG A 12 8.05 -13.95 -13.29
C ARG A 12 9.53 -14.32 -13.47
N ALA A 13 10.36 -13.38 -13.93
CA ALA A 13 11.80 -13.60 -14.06
C ALA A 13 12.46 -13.91 -12.71
N ALA A 14 12.10 -13.19 -11.65
CA ALA A 14 12.57 -13.42 -10.28
C ALA A 14 12.19 -14.82 -9.79
N LYS A 15 10.91 -15.19 -9.93
CA LYS A 15 10.41 -16.51 -9.53
C LYS A 15 11.10 -17.65 -10.29
N ALA A 16 11.24 -17.52 -11.61
CA ALA A 16 11.91 -18.52 -12.44
C ALA A 16 13.40 -18.66 -12.13
N SER A 17 14.04 -17.57 -11.66
CA SER A 17 15.47 -17.56 -11.33
C SER A 17 15.76 -17.82 -9.84
N GLY A 18 14.74 -18.08 -9.01
CA GLY A 18 14.91 -18.32 -7.58
C GLY A 18 15.45 -17.14 -6.76
N VAL A 19 15.38 -15.91 -7.29
CA VAL A 19 15.90 -14.70 -6.61
C VAL A 19 14.78 -13.77 -6.17
N SER A 20 15.07 -12.89 -5.22
CA SER A 20 14.13 -11.84 -4.81
C SER A 20 13.84 -10.88 -5.97
N GLN A 21 12.63 -10.32 -6.00
CA GLN A 21 12.21 -9.37 -7.06
C GLN A 21 13.13 -8.14 -7.13
N GLY A 22 13.59 -7.63 -5.98
CA GLY A 22 14.54 -6.51 -5.93
C GLY A 22 15.92 -6.86 -6.48
N ARG A 23 16.39 -8.10 -6.29
CA ARG A 23 17.64 -8.59 -6.89
C ARG A 23 17.48 -8.79 -8.40
N ALA A 24 16.38 -9.39 -8.84
CA ALA A 24 16.06 -9.53 -10.26
C ALA A 24 16.02 -8.17 -10.97
N ARG A 25 15.40 -7.14 -10.36
CA ARG A 25 15.40 -5.76 -10.89
C ARG A 25 16.82 -5.24 -11.06
N ARG A 26 17.66 -5.32 -10.01
CA ARG A 26 19.06 -4.85 -10.09
C ARG A 26 19.84 -5.53 -11.21
N VAL A 27 19.68 -6.84 -11.38
CA VAL A 27 20.31 -7.59 -12.48
C VAL A 27 19.79 -7.14 -13.85
N LEU A 28 18.49 -6.88 -13.99
CA LEU A 28 17.90 -6.40 -15.25
C LEU A 28 18.34 -4.97 -15.59
N VAL A 29 18.49 -4.10 -14.59
CA VAL A 29 19.03 -2.74 -14.76
C VAL A 29 20.50 -2.79 -15.17
N ALA A 30 21.33 -3.55 -14.44
CA ALA A 30 22.75 -3.73 -14.78
C ALA A 30 22.95 -4.35 -16.17
N GLY A 31 22.00 -5.18 -16.63
CA GLY A 31 21.99 -5.75 -17.98
C GLY A 31 21.35 -4.86 -19.06
N GLY A 32 21.02 -3.60 -18.75
CA GLY A 32 20.45 -2.64 -19.71
C GLY A 32 19.05 -2.98 -20.24
N LEU A 33 18.33 -3.88 -19.57
CA LEU A 33 16.99 -4.32 -20.00
C LEU A 33 15.86 -3.46 -19.43
N ILE A 34 16.16 -2.70 -18.38
CA ILE A 34 15.22 -1.80 -17.72
C ILE A 34 16.02 -0.57 -17.29
N ASP A 35 15.45 0.60 -17.50
CA ASP A 35 16.01 1.85 -16.97
C ASP A 35 15.95 1.86 -15.43
N GLU A 36 16.99 2.38 -14.78
CA GLU A 36 17.05 2.49 -13.33
C GLU A 36 15.93 3.37 -12.75
N HIS A 37 15.49 4.38 -13.50
CA HIS A 37 14.50 5.36 -13.07
C HIS A 37 13.09 5.08 -13.59
N VAL A 38 12.86 3.97 -14.30
CA VAL A 38 11.52 3.61 -14.76
C VAL A 38 10.60 3.32 -13.56
N ASP A 39 9.56 4.14 -13.41
CA ASP A 39 8.47 3.92 -12.46
C ASP A 39 7.44 2.94 -13.05
N LEU A 40 7.64 1.66 -12.73
CA LEU A 40 6.76 0.56 -13.13
C LEU A 40 5.33 0.68 -12.56
N THR A 41 5.10 1.56 -11.59
CA THR A 41 3.78 1.75 -10.97
C THR A 41 3.01 2.95 -11.54
N ALA A 42 3.68 3.83 -12.28
CA ALA A 42 3.06 5.01 -12.89
C ALA A 42 1.85 4.68 -13.78
N PRO A 43 1.88 3.67 -14.69
CA PRO A 43 0.73 3.35 -15.54
C PRO A 43 -0.51 2.97 -14.73
N LYS A 44 -0.34 2.21 -13.64
CA LYS A 44 -1.44 1.82 -12.76
C LYS A 44 -2.02 3.02 -12.00
N ARG A 45 -1.17 3.95 -11.55
CA ARG A 45 -1.63 5.19 -10.89
C ARG A 45 -2.41 6.06 -11.87
N GLN A 46 -1.90 6.23 -13.10
CA GLN A 46 -2.58 6.97 -14.16
C GLN A 46 -3.93 6.34 -14.52
N ALA A 47 -4.01 5.01 -14.68
CA ALA A 47 -5.27 4.31 -14.94
C ALA A 47 -6.28 4.52 -13.80
N LYS A 48 -5.83 4.47 -12.54
CA LYS A 48 -6.71 4.73 -11.38
C LYS A 48 -7.17 6.19 -11.34
N GLN A 49 -6.28 7.13 -11.64
CA GLN A 49 -6.61 8.56 -11.70
C GLN A 49 -7.67 8.82 -12.79
N ARG A 50 -7.43 8.34 -14.01
CA ARG A 50 -8.38 8.45 -15.14
C ARG A 50 -9.73 7.82 -14.81
N PHE A 51 -9.74 6.68 -14.12
CA PHE A 51 -10.98 6.06 -13.67
C PHE A 51 -11.80 6.97 -12.76
N HIS A 52 -11.15 7.65 -11.80
CA HIS A 52 -11.84 8.58 -10.90
C HIS A 52 -12.34 9.83 -11.62
N GLU A 53 -11.59 10.35 -12.59
CA GLU A 53 -12.05 11.46 -13.46
C GLU A 53 -13.32 11.09 -14.24
N LEU A 54 -13.37 9.90 -14.84
CA LEU A 54 -14.55 9.42 -15.57
C LEU A 54 -15.77 9.29 -14.64
N LEU A 55 -15.57 8.83 -13.40
CA LEU A 55 -16.66 8.79 -12.42
C LEU A 55 -17.16 10.20 -12.06
N GLN A 56 -16.28 11.20 -11.96
CA GLN A 56 -16.67 12.59 -11.73
C GLN A 56 -17.44 13.18 -12.91
N GLN A 57 -17.17 12.71 -14.13
CA GLN A 57 -17.93 13.05 -15.34
C GLN A 57 -19.28 12.31 -15.45
N GLY A 58 -19.66 11.52 -14.43
CA GLY A 58 -20.94 10.81 -14.38
C GLY A 58 -20.95 9.44 -15.07
N TRP A 59 -19.79 8.93 -15.51
CA TRP A 59 -19.72 7.62 -16.14
C TRP A 59 -20.05 6.50 -15.16
N SER A 60 -20.66 5.42 -15.67
CA SER A 60 -20.86 4.22 -14.86
C SER A 60 -19.53 3.53 -14.55
N VAL A 61 -19.46 2.83 -13.41
CA VAL A 61 -18.27 2.05 -13.01
C VAL A 61 -17.85 1.06 -14.09
N ARG A 62 -18.80 0.44 -14.78
CA ARG A 62 -18.52 -0.53 -15.84
C ARG A 62 -17.86 0.13 -17.04
N GLN A 63 -18.38 1.27 -17.49
CA GLN A 63 -17.80 2.02 -18.62
C GLN A 63 -16.43 2.57 -18.26
N ALA A 64 -16.29 3.23 -17.11
CA ALA A 64 -15.02 3.76 -16.66
C ALA A 64 -13.96 2.67 -16.46
N ALA A 65 -14.34 1.50 -15.95
CA ALA A 65 -13.42 0.36 -15.82
C ALA A 65 -12.99 -0.19 -17.19
N GLY A 66 -13.92 -0.30 -18.15
CA GLY A 66 -13.62 -0.71 -19.52
C GLY A 66 -12.65 0.25 -20.19
N GLU A 67 -12.90 1.56 -20.06
CA GLU A 67 -12.07 2.63 -20.64
C GLU A 67 -10.62 2.58 -20.16
N VAL A 68 -10.39 2.34 -18.87
CA VAL A 68 -9.02 2.25 -18.32
C VAL A 68 -8.43 0.84 -18.39
N GLY A 69 -9.10 -0.10 -19.07
CA GLY A 69 -8.62 -1.46 -19.29
C GLY A 69 -8.59 -2.35 -18.04
N VAL A 70 -9.47 -2.12 -17.04
CA VAL A 70 -9.57 -2.96 -15.84
C VAL A 70 -10.88 -3.72 -15.76
N HIS A 71 -10.84 -4.89 -15.12
CA HIS A 71 -12.04 -5.69 -14.87
C HIS A 71 -13.06 -4.90 -14.03
N SER A 72 -14.36 -5.08 -14.31
CA SER A 72 -15.46 -4.38 -13.63
C SER A 72 -15.44 -4.51 -12.09
N ARG A 73 -14.99 -5.66 -11.58
CA ARG A 73 -14.78 -5.89 -10.13
C ARG A 73 -13.67 -5.00 -9.56
N THR A 74 -12.58 -4.79 -10.30
CA THR A 74 -11.50 -3.88 -9.91
C THR A 74 -11.99 -2.44 -9.87
N GLY A 75 -12.79 -2.02 -10.86
CA GLY A 75 -13.44 -0.71 -10.84
C GLY A 75 -14.36 -0.53 -9.62
N ARG A 76 -15.14 -1.56 -9.26
CA ARG A 76 -15.95 -1.54 -8.03
C ARG A 76 -15.10 -1.45 -6.77
N ASP A 77 -14.00 -2.20 -6.71
CA ASP A 77 -13.05 -2.13 -5.58
C ASP A 77 -12.48 -0.71 -5.47
N TRP A 78 -12.07 -0.09 -6.58
CA TRP A 78 -11.55 1.29 -6.59
C TRP A 78 -12.58 2.33 -6.15
N ARG A 79 -13.81 2.27 -6.67
CA ARG A 79 -14.89 3.18 -6.25
C ARG A 79 -15.18 3.07 -4.76
N ALA A 80 -15.17 1.86 -4.22
CA ALA A 80 -15.42 1.59 -2.81
C ALA A 80 -14.20 1.83 -1.90
N GLY A 81 -13.06 2.30 -2.43
CA GLY A 81 -11.83 2.47 -1.65
C GLY A 81 -11.19 1.16 -1.19
N ILE A 82 -11.60 0.03 -1.76
CA ILE A 82 -11.06 -1.30 -1.43
C ILE A 82 -9.72 -1.48 -2.12
N VAL A 83 -8.72 -1.87 -1.35
CA VAL A 83 -7.38 -2.20 -1.84
C VAL A 83 -7.24 -3.71 -1.96
N LYS A 84 -7.04 -4.22 -3.18
CA LYS A 84 -6.76 -5.64 -3.42
C LYS A 84 -5.25 -5.87 -3.58
N VAL A 85 -4.69 -6.79 -2.80
CA VAL A 85 -3.31 -7.28 -2.94
C VAL A 85 -3.33 -8.80 -2.88
N GLY A 86 -2.93 -9.46 -3.97
CA GLY A 86 -2.97 -10.93 -4.04
C GLY A 86 -4.38 -11.49 -3.82
N ALA A 87 -4.51 -12.39 -2.84
CA ALA A 87 -5.77 -12.98 -2.39
C ALA A 87 -6.45 -12.16 -1.28
N THR A 88 -5.97 -10.96 -0.98
CA THR A 88 -6.44 -10.15 0.14
C THR A 88 -7.17 -8.90 -0.35
N ARG A 89 -8.25 -8.53 0.33
CA ARG A 89 -8.96 -7.25 0.17
C ARG A 89 -8.99 -6.50 1.49
N THR A 90 -8.51 -5.26 1.48
CA THR A 90 -8.59 -4.32 2.59
C THR A 90 -9.65 -3.29 2.29
N TYR A 91 -10.63 -3.19 3.17
CA TYR A 91 -11.75 -2.26 3.08
C TYR A 91 -11.40 -0.93 3.78
N PRO A 92 -12.07 0.19 3.43
CA PRO A 92 -11.79 1.50 4.03
C PRO A 92 -12.00 1.55 5.54
N ASP A 93 -12.93 0.74 6.05
CA ASP A 93 -13.19 0.61 7.48
C ASP A 93 -12.03 -0.05 8.23
N GLY A 94 -11.02 -0.59 7.53
CA GLY A 94 -9.91 -1.35 8.10
C GLY A 94 -10.18 -2.86 8.18
N THR A 95 -11.32 -3.35 7.69
CA THR A 95 -11.56 -4.79 7.59
C THR A 95 -10.67 -5.39 6.49
N VAL A 96 -10.00 -6.49 6.80
CA VAL A 96 -9.20 -7.27 5.86
C VAL A 96 -9.84 -8.64 5.68
N VAL A 97 -10.02 -9.04 4.42
CA VAL A 97 -10.48 -10.38 4.05
C VAL A 97 -9.38 -11.05 3.24
N ASP A 98 -8.82 -12.14 3.74
CA ASP A 98 -7.87 -13.00 3.03
C ASP A 98 -8.57 -14.26 2.53
N TYR A 99 -8.73 -14.36 1.22
CA TYR A 99 -9.40 -15.49 0.59
C TYR A 99 -8.53 -16.75 0.50
N ALA A 100 -7.21 -16.65 0.65
CA ALA A 100 -6.33 -17.82 0.63
C ALA A 100 -6.40 -18.61 1.93
N SER A 101 -6.48 -17.90 3.06
CA SER A 101 -6.63 -18.48 4.41
C SER A 101 -8.09 -18.58 4.87
N GLY A 102 -9.01 -17.90 4.18
CA GLY A 102 -10.41 -17.78 4.60
C GLY A 102 -10.62 -16.88 5.82
N THR A 103 -9.62 -16.08 6.21
CA THR A 103 -9.68 -15.27 7.43
C THR A 103 -10.22 -13.86 7.17
N ARG A 104 -10.91 -13.33 8.19
CA ARG A 104 -11.35 -11.94 8.25
C ARG A 104 -10.85 -11.32 9.54
N TYR A 105 -10.11 -10.22 9.45
CA TYR A 105 -9.50 -9.57 10.60
C TYR A 105 -9.45 -8.05 10.42
N ARG A 106 -9.16 -7.30 11.49
CA ARG A 106 -8.93 -5.85 11.42
C ARG A 106 -7.48 -5.62 11.06
N ALA A 107 -7.24 -4.79 10.04
CA ALA A 107 -5.90 -4.35 9.67
C ALA A 107 -5.17 -3.85 10.92
N LYS A 108 -3.92 -4.30 11.11
CA LYS A 108 -3.07 -3.72 12.15
C LYS A 108 -2.94 -2.23 11.86
N VAL A 109 -3.28 -1.39 12.84
CA VAL A 109 -2.99 0.04 12.79
C VAL A 109 -1.49 0.20 12.97
N THR A 110 -0.72 0.04 11.89
CA THR A 110 0.75 0.22 11.91
C THR A 110 1.15 1.70 11.86
N THR A 111 0.20 2.59 11.57
CA THR A 111 0.43 4.02 11.55
C THR A 111 -0.80 4.69 12.15
N LEU A 112 -0.64 5.22 13.36
CA LEU A 112 -1.60 6.14 13.93
C LEU A 112 -1.54 7.44 13.10
N PRO A 113 -2.67 8.02 12.68
CA PRO A 113 -2.65 9.34 12.07
C PRO A 113 -1.97 10.32 13.05
N ALA A 114 -1.14 11.22 12.50
CA ALA A 114 -0.54 12.30 13.27
C ALA A 114 -1.67 13.09 13.96
N GLY A 115 -1.62 13.18 15.29
CA GLY A 115 -2.70 13.79 16.08
C GLY A 115 -3.83 12.83 16.44
N SER A 116 -3.51 11.59 16.85
CA SER A 116 -4.51 10.70 17.46
C SER A 116 -5.25 11.44 18.60
N PRO A 117 -6.59 11.48 18.58
CA PRO A 117 -7.34 12.25 19.56
C PRO A 117 -7.08 11.69 20.96
N VAL A 118 -7.03 12.58 21.95
CA VAL A 118 -6.98 12.22 23.37
C VAL A 118 -8.20 11.35 23.65
N ILE A 119 -7.97 10.05 23.92
CA ILE A 119 -9.03 9.05 24.13
C ILE A 119 -9.88 9.42 25.36
N SER A 120 -9.22 9.96 26.38
CA SER A 120 -9.82 10.50 27.61
C SER A 120 -8.77 11.28 28.36
N SER A 121 -9.17 12.27 29.17
CA SER A 121 -8.27 12.99 30.10
C SER A 121 -7.59 12.08 31.12
N ARG A 122 -8.03 10.83 31.26
CA ARG A 122 -7.37 9.80 32.09
C ARG A 122 -6.11 9.20 31.46
N TYR A 123 -5.87 9.41 30.17
CA TYR A 123 -4.73 8.84 29.45
C TYR A 123 -3.78 9.94 28.96
N LEU A 124 -2.48 9.65 29.00
CA LEU A 124 -1.42 10.52 28.52
C LEU A 124 -1.54 10.75 27.01
N CYS A 125 -1.42 12.00 26.58
CA CYS A 125 -1.37 12.33 25.17
C CYS A 125 -0.01 11.98 24.55
N LEU A 126 0.12 12.09 23.22
CA LEU A 126 1.39 11.82 22.57
C LEU A 126 2.51 12.74 23.07
N ALA A 127 2.22 14.02 23.27
CA ALA A 127 3.19 14.99 23.77
C ALA A 127 3.69 14.61 25.18
N ASP A 128 2.80 14.22 26.08
CA ASP A 128 3.16 13.79 27.44
C ASP A 128 4.08 12.56 27.42
N ARG A 129 3.78 11.58 26.56
CA ARG A 129 4.60 10.37 26.44
C ARG A 129 5.99 10.66 25.87
N VAL A 130 6.09 11.61 24.93
CA VAL A 130 7.39 12.05 24.38
C VAL A 130 8.20 12.77 25.44
N ALA A 131 7.58 13.69 26.20
CA ALA A 131 8.24 14.39 27.30
C ALA A 131 8.77 13.42 28.38
N ILE A 132 7.97 12.40 28.74
CA ILE A 132 8.39 11.33 29.63
C ILE A 132 9.58 10.54 29.06
N ALA A 133 9.51 10.15 27.79
CA ALA A 133 10.59 9.39 27.14
C ALA A 133 11.90 10.18 27.09
N ASP A 134 11.85 11.45 26.68
CA ASP A 134 13.03 12.32 26.60
C ASP A 134 13.61 12.60 27.99
N GLY A 135 12.75 12.82 28.98
CA GLY A 135 13.16 13.01 30.37
C GLY A 135 13.89 11.79 30.93
N LEU A 136 13.34 10.59 30.71
CA LEU A 136 13.96 9.34 31.11
C LEU A 136 15.29 9.07 30.38
N ALA A 137 15.35 9.38 29.07
CA ALA A 137 16.58 9.26 28.29
C ALA A 137 17.69 10.21 28.79
N CYS A 138 17.30 11.38 29.31
CA CYS A 138 18.21 12.32 29.97
C CYS A 138 18.53 11.97 31.44
N GLY A 139 18.07 10.82 31.94
CA GLY A 139 18.32 10.38 33.32
C GLY A 139 17.49 11.08 34.40
N ARG A 140 16.41 11.77 34.04
CA ARG A 140 15.51 12.41 35.01
C ARG A 140 14.58 11.39 35.65
N THR A 141 14.24 11.60 36.92
CA THR A 141 13.24 10.78 37.63
C THR A 141 11.83 11.16 37.18
N LEU A 142 10.86 10.25 37.33
CA LEU A 142 9.46 10.51 36.95
C LEU A 142 8.88 11.75 37.65
N SER A 143 9.26 11.99 38.90
CA SER A 143 8.87 13.18 39.68
C SER A 143 9.45 14.51 39.17
N ALA A 144 10.48 14.46 38.32
CA ALA A 144 11.12 15.64 37.75
C ALA A 144 10.65 15.93 36.31
N ILE A 145 9.80 15.07 35.74
CA ILE A 145 9.29 15.19 34.35
C ILE A 145 7.83 15.68 34.32
N ALA A 146 7.07 15.47 35.40
CA ALA A 146 5.64 15.80 35.52
C ALA A 146 5.38 16.95 36.49
#